data_AF-A0A3M1IDE6-F1
#
_entry.id   AF-A0A3M1IDE6-F1
#
_cell.length_a   1.000
_cell.length_b   1.000
_cell.length_c   1.000
_cell.angle_alpha   90.00
_cell.angle_beta   90.00
_cell.angle_gamma   90.00
#
_symmetry.space_group_name_H-M   'P 1'
#
loop_
_entity.id
_entity.type
_entity.pdbx_description
1 polymer ?
#
loop_
_entity_poly.entity_id
_entity_poly.type
_entity_poly.pdbx_seq_one_letter_code
_entity_poly.pdbx_strand_id
1 'polypeptide(L)'
;MPENLRKFVYFNMPRKEFLQRQPHLEELSQRVSFRRVYIDTATAAPLDYIVYYFDKDRHEPLYEVILAFQDTISRDQTAAKLLGPPNYEGDEWYVPRDSAFDYSAWRFQNKLVIIGRIEGTEWAEE
;
A
#
# COMPACT_ATOMS: atom_id res chain seq x y z
N MET A 1 4.05 12.68 4.42
CA MET A 1 3.41 11.90 3.33
C MET A 1 2.76 12.85 2.32
N PRO A 2 2.96 12.67 1.00
CA PRO A 2 2.32 13.47 -0.05
C PRO A 2 0.79 13.52 0.09
N GLU A 3 0.18 14.67 -0.21
CA GLU A 3 -1.28 14.86 -0.05
C GLU A 3 -2.09 13.89 -0.92
N ASN A 4 -1.63 13.62 -2.14
CA ASN A 4 -2.29 12.69 -3.05
C ASN A 4 -2.28 11.26 -2.50
N LEU A 5 -1.18 10.83 -1.88
CA LEU A 5 -1.11 9.53 -1.21
C LEU A 5 -2.02 9.47 0.03
N ARG A 6 -2.11 10.57 0.81
CA ARG A 6 -3.04 10.67 1.98
C ARG A 6 -4.50 10.51 1.59
N LYS A 7 -4.90 11.03 0.43
CA LYS A 7 -6.26 10.88 -0.08
C LYS A 7 -6.53 9.46 -0.60
N PHE A 8 -5.48 8.79 -1.09
CA PHE A 8 -5.58 7.47 -1.68
C PHE A 8 -5.65 6.35 -0.62
N VAL A 9 -4.76 6.38 0.37
CA VAL A 9 -4.67 5.32 1.39
C VAL A 9 -4.36 5.88 2.77
N TYR A 10 -5.05 5.32 3.76
CA TYR A 10 -4.80 5.58 5.18
C TYR A 10 -4.14 4.35 5.80
N PHE A 11 -2.80 4.32 5.77
CA PHE A 11 -2.02 3.32 6.50
C PHE A 11 -2.29 3.42 8.01
N ASN A 12 -2.11 2.31 8.72
CA ASN A 12 -2.48 2.11 10.12
C ASN A 12 -3.99 2.14 10.42
N MET A 13 -4.85 2.15 9.39
CA MET A 13 -6.29 1.92 9.57
C MET A 13 -6.53 0.46 9.99
N PRO A 14 -7.29 0.20 11.06
CA PRO A 14 -7.62 -1.17 11.46
C PRO A 14 -8.45 -1.88 10.38
N ARG A 15 -8.15 -3.17 10.13
CA ARG A 15 -8.85 -3.99 9.12
C ARG A 15 -10.37 -3.91 9.20
N LYS A 16 -10.94 -3.95 10.40
CA LYS A 16 -12.40 -3.89 10.61
C LYS A 16 -12.99 -2.57 10.08
N GLU A 17 -12.33 -1.45 10.34
CA GLU A 17 -12.77 -0.14 9.83
C GLU A 17 -12.61 -0.07 8.31
N PHE A 18 -11.50 -0.58 7.79
CA PHE A 18 -11.25 -0.60 6.35
C PHE A 18 -12.31 -1.39 5.58
N LEU A 19 -12.65 -2.60 6.04
CA LEU A 19 -13.66 -3.45 5.40
C LEU A 19 -15.09 -2.89 5.52
N GLN A 20 -15.37 -2.04 6.51
CA GLN A 20 -16.65 -1.30 6.54
C GLN A 20 -16.76 -0.28 5.41
N ARG A 21 -15.63 0.29 4.97
CA ARG A 21 -15.57 1.25 3.86
C ARG A 21 -15.49 0.57 2.51
N GLN A 22 -14.89 -0.62 2.46
CA GLN A 22 -14.69 -1.41 1.24
C GLN A 22 -15.24 -2.83 1.40
N PRO A 23 -16.58 -2.99 1.53
CA PRO A 23 -17.19 -4.28 1.83
C PRO A 23 -17.13 -5.29 0.68
N HIS A 24 -16.74 -4.85 -0.53
CA HIS A 24 -16.65 -5.69 -1.73
C HIS A 24 -15.33 -6.44 -1.86
N LEU A 25 -14.34 -6.17 -1.00
CA LEU A 25 -13.02 -6.78 -1.13
C LEU A 25 -13.01 -8.26 -0.75
N GLU A 26 -12.24 -9.04 -1.51
CA GLU A 26 -12.09 -10.47 -1.31
C GLU A 26 -10.83 -10.77 -0.49
N GLU A 27 -10.94 -11.60 0.55
CA GLU A 27 -9.79 -12.09 1.30
C GLU A 27 -9.10 -13.24 0.55
N LEU A 28 -7.82 -13.08 0.22
CA LEU A 28 -7.01 -14.12 -0.43
C LEU A 28 -6.15 -14.92 0.55
N SER A 29 -5.92 -14.41 1.76
CA SER A 29 -5.05 -15.07 2.74
C SER A 29 -5.64 -16.35 3.32
N GLN A 30 -4.79 -17.36 3.50
CA GLN A 30 -5.15 -18.57 4.25
C GLN A 30 -5.21 -18.30 5.75
N ARG A 31 -5.98 -19.12 6.49
CA ARG A 31 -6.23 -18.95 7.94
C ARG A 31 -4.97 -18.90 8.83
N VAL A 32 -3.84 -19.43 8.37
CA VAL A 32 -2.57 -19.52 9.14
C VAL A 32 -1.51 -18.51 8.69
N SER A 33 -1.85 -17.59 7.77
CA SER A 33 -0.93 -16.57 7.28
C SER A 33 -0.54 -15.59 8.39
N PHE A 34 0.70 -15.09 8.38
CA PHE A 34 1.15 -14.02 9.28
C PHE A 34 0.55 -12.65 8.94
N ARG A 35 -0.07 -12.53 7.77
CA ARG A 35 -0.77 -11.34 7.30
C ARG A 35 -2.14 -11.67 6.69
N ARG A 36 -3.07 -10.73 6.75
CA ARG A 36 -4.33 -10.78 5.99
C ARG A 36 -4.13 -10.07 4.67
N VAL A 37 -4.59 -10.71 3.59
CA VAL A 37 -4.45 -10.19 2.23
C VAL A 37 -5.82 -9.99 1.63
N TYR A 38 -6.12 -8.78 1.18
CA TYR A 38 -7.32 -8.46 0.43
C TYR A 38 -6.97 -7.99 -0.98
N ILE A 39 -7.81 -8.32 -1.94
CA ILE A 39 -7.69 -7.85 -3.32
C ILE A 39 -8.93 -7.07 -3.73
N ASP A 40 -8.71 -5.97 -4.44
CA ASP A 40 -9.72 -5.23 -5.19
C ASP A 40 -9.48 -5.46 -6.68
N THR A 41 -10.38 -6.20 -7.32
CA THR A 41 -10.41 -6.36 -8.78
C THR A 41 -11.46 -5.47 -9.44
N ALA A 42 -12.24 -4.71 -8.66
CA ALA A 42 -13.22 -3.74 -9.15
C ALA A 42 -12.56 -2.39 -9.47
N THR A 43 -11.38 -2.44 -10.09
CA THR A 43 -10.60 -1.26 -10.46
C THR A 43 -10.93 -0.79 -11.87
N ALA A 44 -10.76 0.50 -12.11
CA ALA A 44 -10.79 1.05 -13.47
C ALA A 44 -9.38 1.04 -14.07
N ALA A 45 -9.30 0.92 -15.40
CA ALA A 45 -8.06 1.08 -16.12
C ALA A 45 -7.37 2.42 -15.74
N PRO A 46 -6.03 2.44 -15.58
CA PRO A 46 -5.09 1.39 -16.00
C PRO A 46 -4.74 0.35 -14.91
N LEU A 47 -5.47 0.31 -13.79
CA LEU A 47 -5.24 -0.67 -12.73
C LEU A 47 -5.92 -1.99 -13.08
N ASP A 48 -5.17 -3.09 -12.94
CA ASP A 48 -5.72 -4.45 -13.02
C ASP A 48 -6.32 -4.88 -11.68
N TYR A 49 -5.62 -4.56 -10.59
CA TYR A 49 -6.08 -4.82 -9.23
C TYR A 49 -5.26 -4.02 -8.19
N ILE A 50 -5.80 -3.93 -6.97
CA ILE A 50 -5.10 -3.40 -5.79
C ILE A 50 -5.04 -4.50 -4.74
N VAL A 51 -3.88 -4.66 -4.09
CA VAL A 51 -3.70 -5.60 -2.98
C VAL A 51 -3.44 -4.82 -1.69
N TYR A 52 -4.08 -5.23 -0.60
CA TYR A 52 -3.96 -4.63 0.72
C TYR A 52 -3.49 -5.68 1.72
N TYR A 53 -2.39 -5.40 2.41
CA TYR A 53 -1.82 -6.27 3.45
C TYR A 53 -2.05 -5.65 4.82
N PHE A 54 -2.65 -6.45 5.70
CA PHE A 54 -2.82 -6.14 7.10
C PHE A 54 -2.02 -7.12 7.94
N ASP A 55 -1.48 -6.64 9.05
CA ASP A 55 -0.89 -7.54 10.03
C ASP A 55 -1.99 -8.44 10.62
N LYS A 56 -1.64 -9.63 11.14
CA LYS A 56 -2.63 -10.50 11.80
C LYS A 56 -2.77 -10.19 13.30
N ASP A 57 -1.78 -9.52 13.87
CA ASP A 57 -1.64 -9.20 15.28
C ASP A 57 -1.92 -7.70 15.50
N ARG A 58 -1.88 -7.25 16.76
CA ARG A 58 -1.93 -5.82 17.19
C ARG A 58 -2.87 -4.92 16.36
N HIS A 59 -4.18 -5.18 16.42
CA HIS A 59 -5.25 -4.42 15.74
C HIS A 59 -5.33 -4.56 14.21
N GLU A 60 -4.54 -5.46 13.62
CA GLU A 60 -4.52 -5.74 12.18
C GLU A 60 -4.45 -4.44 11.33
N PRO A 61 -3.42 -3.58 11.49
CA PRO A 61 -3.29 -2.34 10.73
C PRO A 61 -2.96 -2.61 9.26
N LEU A 62 -3.51 -1.78 8.37
CA LEU A 62 -3.07 -1.71 6.97
C LEU A 62 -1.63 -1.19 6.94
N TYR A 63 -0.68 -1.97 6.45
CA TYR A 63 0.72 -1.59 6.43
C TYR A 63 1.36 -1.62 5.04
N GLU A 64 0.75 -2.28 4.06
CA GLU A 64 1.25 -2.34 2.69
C GLU A 64 0.10 -2.33 1.68
N VAL A 65 0.30 -1.58 0.60
CA VAL A 65 -0.60 -1.52 -0.56
C VAL A 65 0.20 -1.68 -1.83
N ILE A 66 -0.26 -2.56 -2.71
CA ILE A 66 0.33 -2.81 -4.02
C ILE A 66 -0.68 -2.46 -5.11
N LEU A 67 -0.28 -1.55 -6.00
CA LEU A 67 -1.04 -1.19 -7.19
C LEU A 67 -0.49 -1.96 -8.38
N ALA A 68 -1.29 -2.83 -8.99
CA ALA A 68 -0.90 -3.55 -10.21
C ALA A 68 -1.51 -2.87 -11.44
N PHE A 69 -0.67 -2.54 -12.42
CA PHE A 69 -1.05 -1.82 -13.63
C PHE A 69 -0.93 -2.71 -14.86
N GLN A 70 -1.68 -2.37 -15.91
CA GLN A 70 -1.58 -3.05 -17.21
C GLN A 70 -0.19 -2.94 -17.84
N ASP A 71 0.51 -1.84 -17.58
CA ASP A 71 1.84 -1.55 -18.14
C ASP A 71 2.67 -0.64 -17.22
N THR A 72 3.97 -0.55 -17.52
CA THR A 72 4.92 0.24 -16.73
C THR A 72 4.77 1.75 -16.94
N ILE A 73 4.22 2.20 -18.07
CA ILE A 73 4.01 3.63 -18.36
C ILE A 73 2.92 4.17 -17.43
N SER A 74 1.82 3.45 -17.31
CA SER A 74 0.69 3.73 -16.42
C SER A 74 1.12 3.71 -14.95
N ARG A 75 1.96 2.74 -14.56
CA ARG A 75 2.62 2.70 -13.24
C ARG A 75 3.42 3.98 -13.00
N ASP A 76 4.31 4.35 -13.91
CA ASP A 76 5.20 5.51 -13.74
C ASP A 76 4.43 6.83 -13.68
N GLN A 77 3.41 7.00 -14.52
CA GLN A 77 2.54 8.17 -14.48
C GLN A 77 1.76 8.26 -13.17
N THR A 78 1.26 7.13 -12.67
CA THR A 78 0.53 7.08 -11.39
C THR A 78 1.47 7.35 -10.22
N ALA A 79 2.66 6.76 -10.20
CA ALA A 79 3.69 7.01 -9.20
C ALA A 79 4.07 8.50 -9.16
N ALA A 80 4.34 9.11 -10.31
CA ALA A 80 4.66 10.54 -10.40
C ALA A 80 3.50 11.43 -9.89
N LYS A 81 2.25 11.07 -10.16
CA LYS A 81 1.07 11.81 -9.66
C LYS A 81 0.88 11.66 -8.14
N LEU A 82 1.08 10.46 -7.60
CA LEU A 82 0.84 10.16 -6.19
C LEU A 82 1.98 10.64 -5.30
N LEU A 83 3.22 10.45 -5.75
CA LEU A 83 4.42 10.55 -4.93
C LEU A 83 5.38 11.66 -5.39
N GLY A 84 5.22 12.18 -6.61
CA GLY A 84 6.20 13.07 -7.23
C GLY A 84 7.41 12.30 -7.79
N PRO A 85 8.53 12.98 -8.10
CA PRO A 85 9.76 12.30 -8.49
C PRO A 85 10.33 11.46 -7.32
N PRO A 86 11.02 10.34 -7.60
CA PRO A 86 11.78 9.60 -6.58
C PRO A 86 12.70 10.52 -5.79
N ASN A 87 12.86 10.25 -4.49
CA ASN A 87 13.67 11.06 -3.58
C ASN A 87 14.60 10.21 -2.69
N TYR A 88 14.66 8.90 -2.92
CA TYR A 88 15.46 7.97 -2.15
C TYR A 88 16.09 6.92 -3.07
N GLU A 89 17.26 6.42 -2.66
CA GLU A 89 18.09 5.40 -3.32
C GLU A 89 17.74 5.09 -4.79
N GLY A 90 18.17 5.99 -5.68
CA GLY A 90 17.95 5.85 -7.11
C GLY A 90 16.50 6.14 -7.49
N ASP A 91 15.63 5.14 -7.39
CA ASP A 91 14.33 5.11 -8.06
C ASP A 91 13.15 4.86 -7.12
N GLU A 92 13.39 5.08 -5.84
CA GLU A 92 12.46 4.88 -4.73
C GLU A 92 12.00 6.20 -4.10
N TRP A 93 10.95 6.09 -3.29
CA TRP A 93 10.44 7.17 -2.47
C TRP A 93 10.59 6.81 -1.01
N TYR A 94 11.12 7.74 -0.24
CA TYR A 94 11.12 7.69 1.20
C TYR A 94 10.54 8.99 1.76
N VAL A 95 9.59 8.84 2.67
CA VAL A 95 8.97 9.98 3.34
C VAL A 95 9.16 9.78 4.83
N PRO A 96 10.17 10.44 5.43
CA PRO A 96 10.39 10.36 6.86
C PRO A 96 9.21 10.96 7.64
N ARG A 97 9.03 10.49 8.87
CA ARG A 97 7.95 10.83 9.80
C ARG A 97 7.66 12.33 9.88
N ASP A 98 6.36 12.62 9.82
CA ASP A 98 5.76 13.80 10.46
C ASP A 98 4.73 13.41 11.55
N SER A 99 4.24 12.16 11.62
CA SER A 99 3.08 11.83 12.47
C SER A 99 3.02 10.48 13.21
N ALA A 100 3.66 9.39 12.74
CA ALA A 100 3.70 8.13 13.52
C ALA A 100 4.75 7.11 13.01
N PHE A 101 4.84 6.91 11.69
CA PHE A 101 5.75 5.96 11.04
C PHE A 101 6.24 6.53 9.71
N ASP A 102 7.31 5.96 9.19
CA ASP A 102 7.90 6.34 7.91
C ASP A 102 7.18 5.61 6.76
N TYR A 103 7.27 6.17 5.56
CA TYR A 103 6.70 5.56 4.36
C TYR A 103 7.80 5.32 3.34
N SER A 104 7.74 4.16 2.69
CA SER A 104 8.55 3.86 1.52
C SER A 104 7.68 3.43 0.37
N ALA A 105 8.13 3.69 -0.85
CA ALA A 105 7.53 3.14 -2.05
C ALA A 105 8.59 2.86 -3.09
N TRP A 106 8.37 1.82 -3.89
CA TRP A 106 9.26 1.44 -4.98
C TRP A 106 8.47 0.81 -6.11
N ARG A 107 9.11 0.74 -7.28
CA ARG A 107 8.54 0.12 -8.47
C ARG A 107 9.03 -1.32 -8.56
N PHE A 108 8.12 -2.23 -8.87
CA PHE A 108 8.46 -3.64 -9.08
C PHE A 108 7.65 -4.19 -10.25
N GLN A 109 8.31 -4.45 -11.38
CA GLN A 109 7.63 -4.81 -12.64
C GLN A 109 6.50 -3.81 -12.96
N ASN A 110 5.31 -4.25 -13.34
CA ASN A 110 4.14 -3.41 -13.56
C ASN A 110 3.45 -2.95 -12.25
N LYS A 111 4.11 -3.03 -11.10
CA LYS A 111 3.53 -2.70 -9.79
C LYS A 111 4.21 -1.50 -9.14
N LEU A 112 3.41 -0.76 -8.37
CA LEU A 112 3.89 0.23 -7.40
C LEU A 112 3.59 -0.32 -6.01
N VAL A 113 4.64 -0.55 -5.21
CA VAL A 113 4.52 -1.01 -3.82
C VAL A 113 4.65 0.20 -2.91
N ILE A 114 3.77 0.33 -1.93
CA ILE A 114 3.75 1.42 -0.97
C ILE A 114 3.56 0.82 0.42
N ILE A 115 4.45 1.15 1.35
CA ILE A 115 4.45 0.60 2.70
C ILE A 115 4.43 1.72 3.75
N GLY A 116 3.85 1.41 4.89
CA GLY A 116 4.08 2.11 6.15
C GLY A 116 4.95 1.25 7.06
N ARG A 117 6.07 1.80 7.52
CA ARG A 117 7.01 1.16 8.46
C ARG A 117 6.47 1.22 9.90
N ILE A 118 5.35 0.54 10.11
CA ILE A 118 4.59 0.54 11.37
C ILE A 118 5.25 -0.46 12.33
N GLU A 119 5.49 -0.04 13.58
CA GLU A 119 6.12 -0.91 14.58
C GLU A 119 5.31 -2.21 14.78
N GLY A 120 6.01 -3.34 14.71
CA GLY A 120 5.42 -4.66 14.87
C GLY A 120 4.78 -5.25 13.61
N THR A 121 4.89 -4.60 12.46
CA THR A 121 4.56 -5.19 11.15
C THR A 121 5.83 -5.64 10.41
N GLU A 122 5.65 -6.36 9.31
CA GLU A 122 6.72 -6.91 8.45
C GLU A 122 7.81 -5.89 8.09
N TRP A 123 7.46 -4.61 7.94
CA TRP A 123 8.37 -3.55 7.49
C TRP A 123 8.87 -2.62 8.61
N ALA A 124 8.72 -2.99 9.88
CA ALA A 124 9.05 -2.11 11.00
C ALA A 124 10.54 -1.73 11.09
N GLU A 125 11.45 -2.61 10.65
CA GLU A 125 12.90 -2.47 10.82
C GLU A 125 13.67 -2.19 9.51
N GLU A 126 12.94 -2.04 8.40
CA GLU A 126 13.49 -1.80 7.05
C GLU A 126 13.60 -0.31 6.68
#